data_AF-A0A9X2EL97-F1
#
_entry.id   AF-A0A9X2EL97-F1
#
_cell.length_a   1.000
_cell.length_b   1.000
_cell.length_c   1.000
_cell.angle_alpha   90.00
_cell.angle_beta   90.00
_cell.angle_gamma   90.00
#
_symmetry.space_group_name_H-M   'P 1'
#
loop_
_entity.id
_entity.type
_entity.pdbx_description
1 polymer ?
#
loop_
_entity_poly.entity_id
_entity_poly.type
_entity_poly.pdbx_seq_one_letter_code
_entity_poly.pdbx_strand_id
1 'polypeptide(L)'
;MNHDHNNASDTAVCSLQSESVCCNLQTTRKLKVSNNKASSQIADCGAQIADTPCNLNTNPDNSRGVEINPDCTQTPSLYERGESPKGEALHLGEKEIINRTLPVVLCLDLGTTTGWAIHSKQGVITSGTISFKNDRWQGGGMRFLKFNRFLDELNVNAGPIGMVFFEEVRRHMGVDAAHAYGGFMAHLTAWCEQQDIAYEGVPVGTIKRHATGKGNANKTMMIDAARNRGHLPSDDNEADALALVYWAIEQRLGEQS
;
A
#
# COMPACT_ATOMS: atom_id res chain seq x y z
N MET A 1 -8.94 -55.19 -50.34
CA MET A 1 -9.27 -53.79 -50.02
C MET A 1 -9.31 -53.68 -48.50
N ASN A 2 -8.30 -53.00 -47.95
CA ASN A 2 -8.21 -52.19 -46.71
C ASN A 2 -9.32 -52.36 -45.65
N HIS A 3 -9.09 -52.47 -44.34
CA HIS A 3 -8.08 -51.82 -43.50
C HIS A 3 -7.86 -52.59 -42.18
N ASP A 4 -6.64 -52.46 -41.66
CA ASP A 4 -6.15 -52.82 -40.34
C ASP A 4 -6.62 -51.88 -39.19
N HIS A 5 -6.38 -52.36 -37.95
CA HIS A 5 -6.07 -51.62 -36.71
C HIS A 5 -7.23 -50.95 -35.95
N ASN A 6 -7.29 -50.85 -34.62
CA ASN A 6 -6.42 -51.29 -33.52
C ASN A 6 -7.20 -51.16 -32.19
N ASN A 7 -6.72 -51.89 -31.19
CA ASN A 7 -7.02 -51.86 -29.75
C ASN A 7 -7.65 -50.56 -29.17
N ALA A 8 -8.76 -50.73 -28.46
CA ALA A 8 -9.26 -49.76 -27.49
C ALA A 8 -8.42 -49.82 -26.21
N SER A 9 -7.61 -48.78 -25.99
CA SER A 9 -6.96 -48.51 -24.70
C SER A 9 -7.90 -47.67 -23.84
N ASP A 10 -8.38 -48.28 -22.75
CA ASP A 10 -9.01 -47.59 -21.62
C ASP A 10 -8.03 -46.53 -21.08
N THR A 11 -8.31 -45.27 -21.41
CA THR A 11 -7.65 -44.13 -20.77
C THR A 11 -8.49 -43.73 -19.58
N ALA A 12 -8.01 -44.10 -18.39
CA ALA A 12 -8.53 -43.61 -17.14
C ALA A 12 -8.46 -42.07 -17.14
N VAL A 13 -9.64 -41.43 -17.15
CA VAL A 13 -9.78 -39.99 -16.91
C VAL A 13 -9.43 -39.77 -15.44
N CYS A 14 -8.16 -39.46 -15.19
CA CYS A 14 -7.71 -38.99 -13.89
C CYS A 14 -8.41 -37.66 -13.61
N SER A 15 -9.38 -37.65 -12.69
CA SER A 15 -9.93 -36.40 -12.18
C SER A 15 -8.80 -35.64 -11.51
N LEU A 16 -8.30 -34.60 -12.16
CA LEU A 16 -7.49 -33.59 -11.51
C LEU A 16 -8.37 -32.97 -10.43
N GLN A 17 -8.16 -33.42 -9.20
CA GLN A 17 -8.67 -32.74 -8.02
C GLN A 17 -8.15 -31.31 -8.13
N SER A 18 -9.08 -30.36 -8.23
CA SER A 18 -8.77 -28.94 -8.15
C SER A 18 -8.30 -28.65 -6.73
N GLU A 19 -7.02 -28.87 -6.48
CA GLU A 19 -6.36 -28.32 -5.31
C GLU A 19 -6.56 -26.81 -5.34
N SER A 20 -6.94 -26.23 -4.20
CA SER A 20 -7.10 -24.78 -4.08
C SER A 20 -5.78 -24.12 -4.42
N VAL A 21 -5.71 -23.47 -5.58
CA VAL A 21 -4.60 -22.58 -5.95
C VAL A 21 -4.65 -21.39 -5.00
N CYS A 22 -4.04 -21.55 -3.83
CA CYS A 22 -3.78 -20.43 -2.94
C CYS A 22 -2.75 -19.56 -3.65
N CYS A 23 -3.16 -18.38 -4.07
CA CYS A 23 -2.35 -17.45 -4.82
C CYS A 23 -1.13 -17.03 -3.95
N ASN A 24 0.03 -17.65 -4.17
CA ASN A 24 1.30 -17.27 -3.54
C ASN A 24 1.87 -16.01 -4.21
N LEU A 25 1.09 -14.93 -4.28
CA LEU A 25 1.64 -13.61 -4.61
C LEU A 25 2.53 -13.19 -3.43
N GLN A 26 3.74 -12.70 -3.70
CA GLN A 26 4.62 -12.19 -2.64
C GLN A 26 3.92 -10.99 -1.98
N THR A 27 3.52 -11.13 -0.72
CA THR A 27 2.84 -10.09 0.04
C THR A 27 3.81 -9.22 0.84
N THR A 28 5.13 -9.42 0.68
CA THR A 28 6.13 -8.72 1.48
C THR A 28 7.34 -8.28 0.67
N ARG A 29 7.73 -7.01 0.81
CA ARG A 29 9.03 -6.47 0.38
C ARG A 29 9.64 -5.68 1.53
N LYS A 30 10.79 -6.11 2.04
CA LYS A 30 11.57 -5.39 3.05
C LYS A 30 12.70 -4.64 2.38
N LEU A 31 12.79 -3.32 2.60
CA LEU A 31 13.99 -2.56 2.24
C LEU A 31 15.13 -3.02 3.15
N LYS A 32 16.21 -3.54 2.56
CA LYS A 32 17.49 -3.69 3.27
C LYS A 32 18.08 -2.30 3.40
N VAL A 33 18.38 -1.85 4.63
CA VAL A 33 19.24 -0.68 4.83
C VAL A 33 20.61 -1.03 4.27
N SER A 34 20.89 -0.57 3.06
CA SER A 34 22.19 -0.74 2.42
C SER A 34 23.18 0.22 3.09
N ASN A 35 24.08 -0.33 3.90
CA ASN A 35 25.36 0.32 4.10
C ASN A 35 26.04 0.43 2.73
N ASN A 36 26.22 1.66 2.26
CA ASN A 36 26.85 1.98 0.98
C ASN A 36 28.15 1.20 0.80
N LYS A 37 28.17 0.29 -0.18
CA LYS A 37 29.34 0.03 -1.02
C LYS A 37 28.85 -0.48 -2.38
N ALA A 38 29.23 0.25 -3.41
CA ALA A 38 28.89 0.03 -4.80
C ALA A 38 29.19 -1.40 -5.27
N SER A 39 28.28 -1.97 -6.05
CA SER A 39 28.60 -2.67 -7.30
C SER A 39 27.33 -3.00 -8.07
N SER A 40 27.37 -2.60 -9.34
CA SER A 40 26.43 -2.81 -10.43
C SER A 40 25.86 -4.23 -10.54
N GLN A 41 24.56 -4.34 -10.84
CA GLN A 41 24.02 -5.21 -11.90
C GLN A 41 22.55 -4.86 -12.14
N ILE A 42 22.28 -4.25 -13.29
CA ILE A 42 20.94 -4.00 -13.81
C ILE A 42 20.48 -5.30 -14.46
N ALA A 43 19.38 -5.89 -13.98
CA ALA A 43 18.73 -7.00 -14.67
C ALA A 43 17.85 -6.43 -15.79
N ASP A 44 18.26 -6.70 -17.03
CA ASP A 44 17.50 -6.49 -18.25
C ASP A 44 16.36 -7.53 -18.33
N CYS A 45 15.12 -7.05 -18.40
CA CYS A 45 13.94 -7.88 -18.66
C CYS A 45 13.15 -7.33 -19.86
N GLY A 46 13.84 -6.83 -20.88
CA GLY A 46 13.26 -6.23 -22.09
C GLY A 46 12.63 -7.19 -23.11
N ALA A 47 12.26 -8.42 -22.75
CA ALA A 47 11.73 -9.38 -23.72
C ALA A 47 10.51 -10.14 -23.19
N GLN A 48 9.36 -9.46 -23.10
CA GLN A 48 8.00 -10.04 -23.14
C GLN A 48 6.95 -8.91 -23.10
N ILE A 49 6.80 -8.17 -24.21
CA ILE A 49 5.61 -7.34 -24.44
C ILE A 49 4.80 -8.03 -25.53
N ALA A 50 3.52 -8.30 -25.23
CA ALA A 50 2.56 -8.83 -26.17
C ALA A 50 2.24 -7.77 -27.24
N ASP A 51 2.46 -8.13 -28.51
CA ASP A 51 2.12 -7.29 -29.65
C ASP A 51 0.60 -7.22 -29.82
N THR A 52 -0.01 -6.10 -29.45
CA THR A 52 -1.32 -5.71 -29.97
C THR A 52 -1.37 -4.18 -30.10
N PRO A 53 -1.61 -3.62 -31.29
CA PRO A 53 -1.49 -2.19 -31.52
C PRO A 53 -2.70 -1.44 -30.97
N CYS A 54 -2.49 -0.59 -29.96
CA CYS A 54 -3.42 0.49 -29.61
C CYS A 54 -2.98 1.77 -30.32
N ASN A 55 -3.76 2.22 -31.29
CA ASN A 55 -3.57 3.51 -31.95
C ASN A 55 -3.97 4.64 -31.01
N LEU A 56 -2.99 5.42 -30.54
CA LEU A 56 -3.21 6.72 -29.90
C LEU A 56 -2.50 7.79 -30.72
N ASN A 57 -3.27 8.82 -31.08
CA ASN A 57 -2.86 9.93 -31.93
C ASN A 57 -1.95 10.89 -31.16
N THR A 58 -0.75 11.16 -31.66
CA THR A 58 0.23 12.06 -31.04
C THR A 58 -0.02 13.51 -31.45
N ASN A 59 -0.16 14.42 -30.48
CA ASN A 59 -0.04 15.86 -30.72
C ASN A 59 1.42 16.31 -30.44
N PRO A 60 1.96 17.27 -31.20
CA PRO A 60 3.39 17.59 -31.19
C PRO A 60 3.77 18.56 -30.06
N ASP A 61 4.82 18.21 -29.32
CA ASP A 61 5.58 19.12 -28.46
C ASP A 61 6.38 20.13 -29.31
N ASN A 62 6.26 21.41 -28.97
CA ASN A 62 7.03 22.49 -29.57
C ASN A 62 8.11 22.95 -28.59
N SER A 63 9.37 22.77 -28.98
CA SER A 63 10.56 23.22 -28.28
C SER A 63 10.93 24.65 -28.68
N ARG A 64 11.37 25.45 -27.70
CA ARG A 64 12.13 26.72 -27.76
C ARG A 64 12.37 27.12 -26.30
N GLY A 65 13.52 27.58 -25.81
CA GLY A 65 14.77 28.04 -26.36
C GLY A 65 15.50 28.74 -25.19
N VAL A 66 16.82 28.67 -25.16
CA VAL A 66 17.73 29.15 -24.11
C VAL A 66 17.75 30.69 -24.02
N GLU A 67 17.92 31.25 -22.81
CA GLU A 67 18.62 32.53 -22.64
C GLU A 67 19.31 32.61 -21.26
N ILE A 68 20.49 33.24 -21.24
CA ILE A 68 21.48 33.23 -20.15
C ILE A 68 21.70 34.67 -19.62
N ASN A 69 21.82 34.80 -18.29
CA ASN A 69 22.55 35.81 -17.50
C ASN A 69 21.97 37.24 -17.35
N PRO A 70 22.25 38.00 -16.25
CA PRO A 70 23.48 37.91 -15.44
C PRO A 70 23.37 37.98 -13.90
N ASP A 71 24.51 37.65 -13.32
CA ASP A 71 25.03 37.90 -11.96
C ASP A 71 24.86 39.36 -11.50
N CYS A 72 24.47 39.56 -10.24
CA CYS A 72 24.74 40.82 -9.53
C CYS A 72 24.82 40.60 -8.01
N THR A 73 25.93 41.08 -7.47
CA THR A 73 26.48 40.97 -6.12
C THR A 73 25.86 41.93 -5.09
N GLN A 74 25.89 41.51 -3.82
CA GLN A 74 26.06 42.29 -2.57
C GLN A 74 24.89 43.09 -1.94
N THR A 75 24.30 42.51 -0.87
CA THR A 75 24.07 42.96 0.56
C THR A 75 23.65 44.42 0.90
N PRO A 76 22.95 44.72 2.04
CA PRO A 76 22.90 43.95 3.30
C PRO A 76 21.52 43.84 4.03
N SER A 77 21.57 42.99 5.07
CA SER A 77 20.56 42.73 6.12
C SER A 77 20.10 43.97 6.90
N LEU A 78 18.81 44.04 7.21
CA LEU A 78 18.20 44.97 8.17
C LEU A 78 17.10 44.26 8.97
N TYR A 79 17.48 43.49 10.00
CA TYR A 79 16.61 43.27 11.18
C TYR A 79 17.51 43.13 12.40
N GLU A 80 17.43 44.14 13.26
CA GLU A 80 18.09 44.21 14.55
C GLU A 80 17.41 43.27 15.56
N ARG A 81 18.26 42.50 16.27
CA ARG A 81 18.25 42.25 17.72
C ARG A 81 16.88 42.18 18.41
N GLY A 82 16.30 40.98 18.45
CA GLY A 82 15.28 40.56 19.42
C GLY A 82 15.77 39.34 20.20
N GLU A 83 15.54 39.35 21.51
CA GLU A 83 16.08 38.41 22.51
C GLU A 83 15.68 36.94 22.26
N SER A 84 16.59 36.01 22.60
CA SER A 84 16.31 34.57 22.64
C SER A 84 15.13 34.28 23.58
N PRO A 85 14.07 33.58 23.15
CA PRO A 85 13.10 33.05 24.08
C PRO A 85 13.82 32.03 24.97
N LYS A 86 13.90 32.32 26.27
CA LYS A 86 14.17 31.30 27.30
C LYS A 86 12.94 30.42 27.41
N GLY A 87 12.74 29.54 26.44
CA GLY A 87 11.88 28.37 26.59
C GLY A 87 12.74 27.24 27.14
N GLU A 88 12.50 26.84 28.39
CA GLU A 88 12.91 25.51 28.83
C GLU A 88 12.34 24.52 27.83
N ALA A 89 13.21 23.77 27.15
CA ALA A 89 12.79 22.70 26.27
C ALA A 89 12.03 21.69 27.14
N LEU A 90 10.69 21.67 27.00
CA LEU A 90 9.86 20.61 27.54
C LEU A 90 10.50 19.29 27.10
N HIS A 91 10.97 18.51 28.06
CA HIS A 91 11.51 17.18 27.81
C HIS A 91 10.34 16.33 27.32
N LEU A 92 10.12 16.35 25.99
CA LEU A 92 9.19 15.45 25.33
C LEU A 92 9.55 14.03 25.76
N GLY A 93 8.58 13.31 26.33
CA GLY A 93 8.83 11.96 26.80
C GLY A 93 9.39 11.09 25.67
N GLU A 94 10.30 10.17 25.99
CA GLU A 94 11.00 9.33 25.00
C GLU A 94 10.04 8.68 23.99
N LYS A 95 8.83 8.31 24.44
CA LYS A 95 7.74 7.75 23.61
C LYS A 95 7.22 8.70 22.53
N GLU A 96 7.20 10.00 22.79
CA GLU A 96 6.78 11.01 21.83
C GLU A 96 7.88 11.32 20.81
N ILE A 97 9.15 11.16 21.21
CA ILE A 97 10.30 11.31 20.30
C ILE A 97 10.39 10.12 19.34
N ILE A 98 10.26 8.87 19.80
CA ILE A 98 10.26 7.69 18.92
C ILE A 98 9.15 7.76 17.86
N ASN A 99 7.94 8.21 18.23
CA ASN A 99 6.85 8.38 17.27
C ASN A 99 7.18 9.40 16.17
N ARG A 100 8.02 10.40 16.45
CA ARG A 100 8.43 11.41 15.46
C ARG A 100 9.57 10.96 14.55
N THR A 101 10.25 9.86 14.89
CA THR A 101 11.30 9.25 14.06
C THR A 101 10.80 8.11 13.18
N LEU A 102 9.57 7.63 13.40
CA LEU A 102 8.99 6.59 12.56
C LEU A 102 8.75 7.09 11.13
N PRO A 103 8.91 6.22 10.11
CA PRO A 103 8.49 6.55 8.75
C PRO A 103 6.99 6.83 8.69
N VAL A 104 6.53 7.49 7.63
CA VAL A 104 5.10 7.56 7.32
C VAL A 104 4.63 6.15 6.96
N VAL A 105 3.62 5.66 7.66
CA VAL A 105 3.05 4.32 7.46
C VAL A 105 1.65 4.45 6.92
N LEU A 106 1.35 3.78 5.82
CA LEU A 106 0.01 3.62 5.27
C LEU A 106 -0.50 2.20 5.57
N CYS A 107 -1.68 2.09 6.16
CA CYS A 107 -2.37 0.84 6.43
C CYS A 107 -3.68 0.76 5.66
N LEU A 108 -3.94 -0.38 5.01
CA LEU A 108 -5.09 -0.56 4.12
C LEU A 108 -5.89 -1.83 4.46
N ASP A 109 -7.20 -1.66 4.56
CA ASP A 109 -8.18 -2.74 4.50
C ASP A 109 -8.71 -2.86 3.06
N LEU A 110 -8.31 -3.91 2.32
CA LEU A 110 -8.52 -3.98 0.87
C LEU A 110 -9.91 -4.54 0.51
N GLY A 111 -10.74 -3.70 -0.10
CA GLY A 111 -12.03 -4.09 -0.61
C GLY A 111 -12.56 -3.12 -1.67
N THR A 112 -13.78 -3.37 -2.15
CA THR A 112 -14.47 -2.35 -2.97
C THR A 112 -14.76 -1.09 -2.16
N THR A 113 -14.95 -1.26 -0.86
CA THR A 113 -14.90 -0.21 0.14
C THR A 113 -13.63 -0.46 0.93
N THR A 114 -12.68 0.47 0.87
CA THR A 114 -11.34 0.35 1.44
C THR A 114 -11.24 1.24 2.66
N GLY A 115 -10.91 0.65 3.81
CA GLY A 115 -10.45 1.39 4.98
C GLY A 115 -9.00 1.80 4.81
N TRP A 116 -8.64 2.99 5.27
CA TRP A 116 -7.26 3.46 5.26
C TRP A 116 -6.91 4.17 6.56
N ALA A 117 -5.65 4.04 6.99
CA ALA A 117 -5.09 4.78 8.10
C ALA A 117 -3.64 5.16 7.80
N ILE A 118 -3.24 6.38 8.16
CA ILE A 118 -1.88 6.89 8.02
C ILE A 118 -1.37 7.29 9.37
N HIS A 119 -0.17 6.81 9.72
CA HIS A 119 0.64 7.37 10.80
C HIS A 119 1.64 8.35 10.20
N SER A 120 1.52 9.63 10.56
CA SER A 120 2.38 10.70 10.05
C SER A 120 3.72 10.79 10.79
N LYS A 121 4.68 11.53 10.24
CA LYS A 121 5.95 11.83 10.93
C LYS A 121 5.76 12.61 12.24
N GLN A 122 4.61 13.23 12.46
CA GLN A 122 4.30 13.96 13.69
C GLN A 122 3.72 13.04 14.77
N GLY A 123 3.58 11.73 14.49
CA GLY A 123 2.95 10.79 15.41
C GLY A 123 1.41 10.86 15.41
N VAL A 124 0.82 11.52 14.42
CA VAL A 124 -0.64 11.67 14.30
C VAL A 124 -1.18 10.56 13.41
N ILE A 125 -2.28 9.94 13.84
CA ILE A 125 -3.00 8.97 13.05
C ILE A 125 -4.22 9.65 12.40
N THR A 126 -4.31 9.57 11.08
CA THR A 126 -5.51 9.98 10.31
C THR A 126 -6.08 8.76 9.59
N SER A 127 -7.40 8.66 9.50
CA SER A 127 -8.07 7.50 8.91
C SER A 127 -9.31 7.90 8.11
N GLY A 128 -9.85 6.92 7.38
CA GLY A 128 -11.16 7.02 6.75
C GLY A 128 -11.49 5.79 5.92
N THR A 129 -12.56 5.92 5.14
CA THR A 129 -13.00 4.90 4.18
C THR A 129 -13.22 5.53 2.80
N ILE A 130 -12.90 4.80 1.74
CA ILE A 130 -13.14 5.21 0.35
C ILE A 130 -13.79 4.07 -0.45
N SER A 131 -14.71 4.40 -1.37
CA SER A 131 -15.40 3.42 -2.22
C SER A 131 -14.89 3.46 -3.65
N PHE A 132 -14.44 2.32 -4.15
CA PHE A 132 -14.02 2.07 -5.53
C PHE A 132 -15.07 1.31 -6.34
N LYS A 133 -16.34 1.34 -5.92
CA LYS A 133 -17.42 0.72 -6.66
C LYS A 133 -17.52 1.34 -8.07
N ASN A 134 -17.57 0.48 -9.08
CA ASN A 134 -17.88 0.90 -10.45
C ASN A 134 -19.39 1.07 -10.62
N ASP A 135 -19.76 2.02 -11.47
CA ASP A 135 -21.10 2.07 -12.06
C ASP A 135 -21.21 1.07 -13.22
N ARG A 136 -22.43 0.70 -13.62
CA ARG A 136 -22.72 -0.22 -14.72
C ARG A 136 -22.15 0.22 -16.07
N TRP A 137 -21.82 1.51 -16.21
CA TRP A 137 -21.27 2.11 -17.42
C TRP A 137 -19.74 2.17 -17.43
N GLN A 138 -19.07 1.73 -16.36
CA GLN A 138 -17.61 1.77 -16.23
C GLN A 138 -17.00 0.40 -16.51
N GLY A 139 -15.86 0.38 -17.21
CA GLY A 139 -15.09 -0.84 -17.40
C GLY A 139 -14.56 -1.38 -16.06
N GLY A 140 -14.40 -2.71 -15.97
CA GLY A 140 -13.96 -3.39 -14.74
C GLY A 140 -12.65 -2.84 -14.14
N GLY A 141 -11.73 -2.35 -14.99
CA GLY A 141 -10.46 -1.78 -14.57
C GLY A 141 -10.54 -0.39 -13.93
N MET A 142 -11.64 0.34 -14.07
CA MET A 142 -11.75 1.72 -13.56
C MET A 142 -11.57 1.83 -12.05
N ARG A 143 -12.00 0.82 -11.28
CA ARG A 143 -11.81 0.77 -9.83
C ARG A 143 -10.33 0.77 -9.44
N PHE A 144 -9.48 0.13 -10.24
CA PHE A 144 -8.04 0.04 -9.99
C PHE A 144 -7.31 1.33 -10.38
N LEU A 145 -7.76 2.02 -11.44
CA LEU A 145 -7.23 3.35 -11.77
C LEU A 145 -7.57 4.39 -10.68
N LYS A 146 -8.80 4.34 -10.15
CA LYS A 146 -9.21 5.19 -9.01
C LYS A 146 -8.38 4.87 -7.77
N PHE A 147 -8.14 3.59 -7.51
CA PHE A 147 -7.31 3.15 -6.40
C PHE A 147 -5.87 3.65 -6.52
N ASN A 148 -5.22 3.50 -7.68
CA ASN A 148 -3.87 4.01 -7.89
C ASN A 148 -3.80 5.54 -7.72
N ARG A 149 -4.76 6.28 -8.28
CA ARG A 149 -4.84 7.73 -8.07
C ARG A 149 -4.98 8.10 -6.59
N PHE A 150 -5.79 7.36 -5.85
CA PHE A 150 -5.94 7.55 -4.41
C PHE A 150 -4.63 7.30 -3.66
N LEU A 151 -3.85 6.27 -4.01
CA LEU A 151 -2.53 6.02 -3.42
C LEU A 151 -1.56 7.17 -3.71
N ASP A 152 -1.54 7.69 -4.94
CA ASP A 152 -0.73 8.85 -5.30
C ASP A 152 -1.11 10.10 -4.49
N GLU A 153 -2.41 10.36 -4.36
CA GLU A 153 -2.92 11.48 -3.56
C GLU A 153 -2.52 11.36 -2.08
N LEU A 154 -2.62 10.15 -1.49
CA LEU A 154 -2.16 9.91 -0.12
C LEU A 154 -0.64 10.13 0.04
N ASN A 155 0.16 9.63 -0.91
CA ASN A 155 1.62 9.76 -0.86
C ASN A 155 2.08 11.22 -0.98
N VAL A 156 1.38 12.03 -1.78
CA VAL A 156 1.66 13.47 -1.88
C VAL A 156 1.25 14.21 -0.60
N ASN A 157 0.05 13.92 -0.08
CA ASN A 157 -0.54 14.70 1.01
C ASN A 157 0.04 14.37 2.40
N ALA A 158 0.36 13.10 2.67
CA ALA A 158 0.94 12.68 3.95
C ALA A 158 2.46 12.90 4.02
N GLY A 159 3.09 13.25 2.90
CA GLY A 159 4.52 13.13 2.68
C GLY A 159 4.90 11.70 2.24
N PRO A 160 6.17 11.48 1.81
CA PRO A 160 6.57 10.23 1.21
C PRO A 160 6.33 9.06 2.17
N ILE A 161 5.43 8.17 1.75
CA ILE A 161 5.09 6.95 2.46
C ILE A 161 6.33 6.04 2.45
N GLY A 162 6.82 5.67 3.62
CA GLY A 162 7.99 4.80 3.74
C GLY A 162 7.63 3.33 3.80
N MET A 163 6.44 3.01 4.32
CA MET A 163 5.98 1.64 4.49
C MET A 163 4.47 1.53 4.31
N VAL A 164 4.03 0.41 3.71
CA VAL A 164 2.63 0.03 3.57
C VAL A 164 2.37 -1.29 4.30
N PHE A 165 1.28 -1.35 5.05
CA PHE A 165 0.74 -2.61 5.55
C PHE A 165 -0.67 -2.79 5.01
N PHE A 166 -1.05 -4.01 4.67
CA PHE A 166 -2.41 -4.30 4.24
C PHE A 166 -2.92 -5.60 4.85
N GLU A 167 -4.23 -5.74 4.97
CA GLU A 167 -4.79 -7.00 5.43
C GLU A 167 -4.55 -8.11 4.40
N GLU A 168 -4.07 -9.27 4.86
CA GLU A 168 -3.90 -10.45 4.03
C GLU A 168 -5.11 -11.37 4.20
N VAL A 169 -6.00 -11.35 3.20
CA VAL A 169 -7.17 -12.24 3.13
C VAL A 169 -6.84 -13.48 2.31
N ARG A 170 -6.88 -14.64 2.96
CA ARG A 170 -6.66 -15.95 2.28
C ARG A 170 -7.94 -16.68 1.93
N ARG A 171 -9.08 -16.26 2.47
CA ARG A 171 -10.39 -16.91 2.27
C ARG A 171 -11.43 -15.88 1.88
N HIS A 172 -11.92 -15.98 0.64
CA HIS A 172 -12.99 -15.13 0.14
C HIS A 172 -14.29 -15.91 0.00
N MET A 173 -15.39 -15.32 0.47
CA MET A 173 -16.73 -15.86 0.28
C MET A 173 -17.27 -15.38 -1.07
N GLY A 174 -16.75 -15.93 -2.17
CA GLY A 174 -17.20 -15.66 -3.53
C GLY A 174 -16.09 -15.25 -4.51
N VAL A 175 -16.31 -15.55 -5.78
CA VAL A 175 -15.34 -15.34 -6.87
C VAL A 175 -15.12 -13.85 -7.13
N ASP A 176 -16.20 -13.04 -7.16
CA ASP A 176 -16.09 -11.61 -7.42
C ASP A 176 -15.30 -10.87 -6.34
N ALA A 177 -15.48 -11.26 -5.07
CA ALA A 177 -14.72 -10.70 -3.95
C ALA A 177 -13.24 -11.08 -4.04
N ALA A 178 -12.93 -12.33 -4.40
CA ALA A 178 -11.56 -12.79 -4.62
C ALA A 178 -10.88 -12.03 -5.77
N HIS A 179 -11.58 -11.84 -6.89
CA HIS A 179 -11.07 -11.07 -8.02
C HIS A 179 -10.85 -9.60 -7.69
N ALA A 180 -11.78 -8.99 -6.95
CA ALA A 180 -11.64 -7.59 -6.52
C ALA A 180 -10.42 -7.42 -5.60
N TYR A 181 -10.33 -8.23 -4.54
CA TYR A 181 -9.21 -8.21 -3.61
C TYR A 181 -7.88 -8.48 -4.32
N GLY A 182 -7.81 -9.54 -5.14
CA GLY A 182 -6.61 -9.88 -5.89
C GLY A 182 -6.15 -8.77 -6.83
N GLY A 183 -7.10 -8.08 -7.47
CA GLY A 183 -6.80 -6.91 -8.30
C GLY A 183 -6.29 -5.72 -7.48
N PHE A 184 -6.92 -5.37 -6.37
CA PHE A 184 -6.43 -4.29 -5.50
C PHE A 184 -5.04 -4.61 -4.94
N MET A 185 -4.82 -5.85 -4.49
CA MET A 185 -3.52 -6.31 -4.00
C MET A 185 -2.45 -6.20 -5.08
N ALA A 186 -2.72 -6.67 -6.31
CA ALA A 186 -1.77 -6.58 -7.42
C ALA A 186 -1.42 -5.12 -7.78
N HIS A 187 -2.42 -4.23 -7.80
CA HIS A 187 -2.21 -2.81 -8.06
C HIS A 187 -1.44 -2.12 -6.92
N LEU A 188 -1.75 -2.45 -5.66
CA LEU A 188 -1.04 -1.93 -4.50
C LEU A 188 0.43 -2.32 -4.53
N THR A 189 0.73 -3.61 -4.70
CA THR A 189 2.12 -4.09 -4.66
C THR A 189 2.90 -3.54 -5.85
N ALA A 190 2.32 -3.50 -7.05
CA ALA A 190 2.95 -2.87 -8.21
C ALA A 190 3.24 -1.37 -7.98
N TRP A 191 2.30 -0.63 -7.39
CA TRP A 191 2.51 0.77 -7.02
C TRP A 191 3.64 0.92 -6.00
N CYS A 192 3.68 0.08 -4.96
CA CYS A 192 4.76 0.10 -3.98
C CYS A 192 6.13 -0.19 -4.63
N GLU A 193 6.24 -1.16 -5.53
CA GLU A 193 7.50 -1.44 -6.27
C GLU A 193 7.92 -0.21 -7.09
N GLN A 194 6.98 0.43 -7.79
CA GLN A 194 7.26 1.60 -8.62
C GLN A 194 7.76 2.80 -7.80
N GLN A 195 7.25 2.98 -6.58
CA GLN A 195 7.61 4.07 -5.68
C GLN A 195 8.77 3.73 -4.74
N ASP A 196 9.36 2.53 -4.85
CA ASP A 196 10.36 1.98 -3.93
C ASP A 196 9.90 1.93 -2.46
N ILE A 197 8.62 1.61 -2.24
CA ILE A 197 8.00 1.53 -0.91
C ILE A 197 8.02 0.08 -0.41
N ALA A 198 8.39 -0.12 0.86
CA ALA A 198 8.29 -1.42 1.51
C ALA A 198 6.83 -1.75 1.83
N TYR A 199 6.43 -3.01 1.66
CA TYR A 199 5.07 -3.45 1.98
C TYR A 199 5.02 -4.80 2.68
N GLU A 200 3.97 -5.03 3.47
CA GLU A 200 3.73 -6.29 4.17
C GLU A 200 2.23 -6.58 4.31
N GLY A 201 1.81 -7.75 3.83
CA GLY A 201 0.50 -8.32 4.08
C GLY A 201 0.44 -8.95 5.47
N VAL A 202 -0.58 -8.61 6.24
CA VAL A 202 -0.76 -9.05 7.63
C VAL A 202 -2.03 -9.87 7.75
N PRO A 203 -1.97 -11.14 8.20
CA PRO A 203 -3.17 -11.96 8.30
C PRO A 203 -4.26 -11.31 9.17
N VAL A 204 -5.51 -11.32 8.68
CA VAL A 204 -6.67 -10.71 9.38
C VAL A 204 -6.79 -11.19 10.83
N GLY A 205 -6.56 -12.48 11.07
CA GLY A 205 -6.61 -13.06 12.41
C GLY A 205 -5.53 -12.54 13.37
N THR A 206 -4.40 -12.07 12.85
CA THR A 206 -3.34 -11.40 13.63
C THR A 206 -3.80 -10.01 14.06
N ILE A 207 -4.34 -9.23 13.12
CA ILE A 207 -4.85 -7.87 13.36
C ILE A 207 -5.96 -7.89 14.41
N LYS A 208 -6.97 -8.75 14.21
CA LYS A 208 -8.10 -8.90 15.14
C LYS A 208 -7.67 -9.30 16.54
N ARG A 209 -6.69 -10.20 16.65
CA ARG A 209 -6.15 -10.65 17.94
C ARG A 209 -5.41 -9.53 18.64
N HIS A 210 -4.63 -8.73 17.92
CA HIS A 210 -3.95 -7.57 18.49
C HIS A 210 -4.94 -6.51 18.99
N ALA A 211 -5.99 -6.22 18.22
CA ALA A 211 -6.97 -5.20 18.59
C ALA A 211 -7.90 -5.62 19.73
N THR A 212 -8.31 -6.89 19.78
CA THR A 212 -9.42 -7.34 20.66
C THR A 212 -9.06 -8.49 21.60
N GLY A 213 -7.85 -9.05 21.49
CA GLY A 213 -7.46 -10.30 22.13
C GLY A 213 -7.99 -11.57 21.43
N LYS A 214 -8.85 -11.45 20.40
CA LYS A 214 -9.45 -12.59 19.69
C LYS A 214 -9.22 -12.53 18.18
N GLY A 215 -8.71 -13.61 17.58
CA GLY A 215 -8.45 -13.68 16.14
C GLY A 215 -9.70 -13.78 15.24
N ASN A 216 -10.88 -13.99 15.82
CA ASN A 216 -12.17 -14.10 15.12
C ASN A 216 -13.16 -13.01 15.56
N ALA A 217 -12.66 -11.83 15.91
CA ALA A 217 -13.50 -10.69 16.28
C ALA A 217 -14.51 -10.32 15.19
N ASN A 218 -15.72 -9.94 15.62
CA ASN A 218 -16.77 -9.44 14.74
C ASN A 218 -16.62 -7.92 14.53
N LYS A 219 -17.45 -7.37 13.64
CA LYS A 219 -17.43 -5.94 13.26
C LYS A 219 -17.56 -5.00 14.46
N THR A 220 -18.51 -5.28 15.36
CA THR A 220 -18.76 -4.45 16.55
C THR A 220 -17.54 -4.42 17.48
N MET A 221 -16.90 -5.57 17.70
CA MET A 221 -15.69 -5.64 18.53
C MET A 221 -14.53 -4.80 17.96
N MET A 222 -14.38 -4.75 16.63
CA MET A 222 -13.35 -3.94 16.00
C MET A 222 -13.62 -2.44 16.15
N ILE A 223 -14.88 -2.02 15.96
CA ILE A 223 -15.31 -0.64 16.20
C ILE A 223 -15.08 -0.25 17.66
N ASP A 224 -15.45 -1.10 18.62
CA ASP A 224 -15.25 -0.83 20.04
C ASP A 224 -13.76 -0.78 20.41
N ALA A 225 -12.92 -1.63 19.82
CA ALA A 225 -11.47 -1.56 20.00
C ALA A 225 -10.87 -0.24 19.48
N ALA A 226 -11.33 0.24 18.32
CA ALA A 226 -10.93 1.55 17.79
C ALA A 226 -11.40 2.70 18.70
N ARG A 227 -12.64 2.63 19.22
CA ARG A 227 -13.18 3.59 20.20
C ARG A 227 -12.40 3.63 21.51
N ASN A 228 -12.00 2.47 22.01
CA ASN A 228 -11.16 2.38 23.22
C ASN A 228 -9.77 3.00 23.02
N ARG A 229 -9.31 3.13 21.77
CA ARG A 229 -8.09 3.87 21.41
C ARG A 229 -8.32 5.37 21.12
N GLY A 230 -9.54 5.87 21.32
CA GLY A 230 -9.88 7.29 21.17
C GLY A 230 -10.35 7.68 19.77
N HIS A 231 -10.58 6.74 18.87
CA HIS A 231 -11.06 7.00 17.51
C HIS A 231 -12.57 6.86 17.39
N LEU A 232 -13.18 7.53 16.41
CA LEU A 232 -14.60 7.40 16.11
C LEU A 232 -14.77 6.93 14.65
N PRO A 233 -14.48 5.65 14.35
CA PRO A 233 -14.58 5.16 12.98
C PRO A 233 -16.03 5.20 12.49
N SER A 234 -16.18 5.52 11.21
CA SER A 234 -17.47 5.62 10.52
C SER A 234 -18.07 4.25 10.20
N ASP A 235 -17.21 3.27 9.94
CA ASP A 235 -17.58 1.89 9.61
C ASP A 235 -16.51 0.88 10.08
N ASP A 236 -16.77 -0.41 9.84
CA ASP A 236 -15.84 -1.48 10.22
C ASP A 236 -14.54 -1.49 9.42
N ASN A 237 -14.53 -1.04 8.16
CA ASN A 237 -13.31 -1.01 7.34
C ASN A 237 -12.33 0.04 7.89
N GLU A 238 -12.83 1.22 8.28
CA GLU A 238 -12.00 2.24 8.95
C GLU A 238 -11.45 1.70 10.28
N ALA A 239 -12.27 0.98 11.05
CA ALA A 239 -11.85 0.37 12.31
C ALA A 239 -10.77 -0.71 12.11
N ASP A 240 -10.88 -1.52 11.05
CA ASP A 240 -9.89 -2.53 10.69
C ASP A 240 -8.56 -1.89 10.24
N ALA A 241 -8.60 -0.80 9.47
CA ALA A 241 -7.40 -0.04 9.10
C ALA A 241 -6.72 0.63 10.31
N LEU A 242 -7.51 1.19 11.24
CA LEU A 242 -6.99 1.71 12.51
C LEU A 242 -6.35 0.60 13.35
N ALA A 243 -6.98 -0.56 13.46
CA ALA A 243 -6.39 -1.69 14.16
C ALA A 243 -5.03 -2.10 13.55
N LEU A 244 -4.94 -2.11 12.22
CA LEU A 244 -3.71 -2.44 11.50
C LEU A 244 -2.60 -1.41 11.75
N VAL A 245 -2.88 -0.10 11.79
CA VAL A 245 -1.83 0.90 12.04
C VAL A 245 -1.25 0.78 13.45
N TYR A 246 -2.08 0.51 14.45
CA TYR A 246 -1.59 0.25 15.81
C TYR A 246 -0.76 -1.03 15.88
N TRP A 247 -1.18 -2.10 15.20
CA TRP A 247 -0.37 -3.31 15.10
C TRP A 247 1.00 -3.02 14.46
N ALA A 248 1.04 -2.27 13.36
CA ALA A 248 2.28 -1.95 12.66
C ALA A 248 3.24 -1.14 13.54
N ILE A 249 2.74 -0.09 14.21
CA ILE A 249 3.55 0.74 15.10
C ILE A 249 4.07 -0.09 16.28
N GLU A 250 3.21 -0.85 16.94
CA GLU A 250 3.56 -1.52 18.20
C GLU A 250 4.38 -2.80 18.00
N GLN A 251 4.04 -3.61 16.98
CA GLN A 251 4.66 -4.93 16.76
C GLN A 251 5.77 -4.87 15.73
N ARG A 252 5.63 -4.07 14.66
CA ARG A 252 6.59 -4.10 13.55
C ARG A 252 7.68 -3.05 13.69
N LEU A 253 7.32 -1.87 14.16
CA LEU A 253 8.23 -0.74 14.32
C LEU A 253 8.75 -0.61 15.76
N GLY A 254 7.93 -0.99 16.75
CA GLY A 254 8.33 -1.02 18.16
C GLY A 254 9.42 -2.04 18.48
N GLU A 255 9.55 -3.12 17.69
CA GLU A 255 10.66 -4.10 17.83
C GLU A 255 12.02 -3.56 17.35
N GLN A 256 12.05 -2.42 16.64
CA GLN A 256 13.27 -1.81 16.11
C GLN A 256 13.79 -0.63 16.94
N SER A 257 13.18 -0.38 18.10
CA SER A 257 13.53 0.70 19.05
C SER A 257 14.41 0.19 20.18
#